data_AF-A0A8T4TF09-F1
#
_entry.id   AF-A0A8T4TF09-F1
#
_cell.length_a   1.000
_cell.length_b   1.000
_cell.length_c   1.000
_cell.angle_alpha   90.00
_cell.angle_beta   90.00
_cell.angle_gamma   90.00
#
_symmetry.space_group_name_H-M   'P 1'
#
loop_
_entity.id
_entity.type
_entity.pdbx_description
1 polymer ?
#
loop_
_entity_poly.entity_id
_entity_poly.type
_entity_poly.pdbx_seq_one_letter_code
_entity_poly.pdbx_strand_id
1 'polypeptide(L)'
;MADELEEILIELFDVDREKAKQISERQTLHDFDNGLTRLESLLGESVAYEIIRLGDFAFYRNSRLQDYFNLAEQVLDRIKDRVHQDNGNWHARLFYSVESLNKFLERGEEETQEKEPAEVGFSRYYLFNKNNEISRPYLGSLISNGELFVGTHEHWLGSNRPGGPRGRNILIKIGYELKVAFSEAGFDNPKVRINYGQHSISVDDETQKRLRILRDMAYNP
;
A
#
# COMPACT_ATOMS: atom_id res chain seq x y z
N MET A 1 -11.93 19.13 13.01
CA MET A 1 -11.86 17.96 12.12
C MET A 1 -10.40 17.60 12.04
N ALA A 2 -10.05 16.31 12.09
CA ALA A 2 -8.70 15.89 11.71
C ALA A 2 -8.56 16.03 10.18
N ASP A 3 -7.34 15.99 9.69
CA ASP A 3 -7.10 15.90 8.25
C ASP A 3 -7.31 14.45 7.77
N GLU A 4 -7.80 14.25 6.54
CA GLU A 4 -8.01 12.91 5.98
C GLU A 4 -6.71 12.11 5.92
N LEU A 5 -5.57 12.79 5.69
CA LEU A 5 -4.25 12.17 5.76
C LEU A 5 -3.82 11.87 7.21
N GLU A 6 -4.22 12.65 8.21
CA GLU A 6 -3.95 12.33 9.63
C GLU A 6 -4.64 11.01 10.03
N GLU A 7 -5.93 10.88 9.68
CA GLU A 7 -6.71 9.66 10.01
C GLU A 7 -6.16 8.43 9.27
N ILE A 8 -5.78 8.55 7.99
CA ILE A 8 -5.14 7.48 7.22
C ILE A 8 -3.81 7.01 7.82
N LEU A 9 -2.94 7.96 8.23
CA LEU A 9 -1.64 7.64 8.83
C LEU A 9 -1.78 6.92 10.18
N ILE A 10 -2.75 7.32 11.00
CA ILE A 10 -3.01 6.68 12.29
C ILE A 10 -3.66 5.31 12.11
N GLU A 11 -4.77 5.20 11.38
CA GLU A 11 -5.60 3.98 11.37
C GLU A 11 -5.03 2.85 10.51
N LEU A 12 -4.33 3.17 9.42
CA LEU A 12 -3.82 2.18 8.46
C LEU A 12 -2.33 1.89 8.65
N PHE A 13 -1.53 2.94 8.89
CA PHE A 13 -0.06 2.84 8.96
C PHE A 13 0.51 2.76 10.38
N ASP A 14 -0.33 2.89 11.42
CA ASP A 14 0.08 2.86 12.84
C ASP A 14 1.21 3.87 13.13
N VAL A 15 1.05 5.05 12.54
CA VAL A 15 1.87 6.26 12.77
C VAL A 15 1.32 6.98 14.01
N ASP A 16 2.20 7.40 14.91
CA ASP A 16 1.80 8.19 16.08
C ASP A 16 1.04 9.47 15.68
N ARG A 17 0.05 9.86 16.49
CA ARG A 17 -0.84 11.01 16.18
C ARG A 17 -0.08 12.32 16.01
N GLU A 18 0.98 12.58 16.78
CA GLU A 18 1.76 13.81 16.62
C GLU A 18 2.53 13.78 15.30
N LYS A 19 3.16 12.65 14.97
CA LYS A 19 3.84 12.46 13.67
C LYS A 19 2.85 12.58 12.49
N ALA A 20 1.70 11.91 12.57
CA ALA A 20 0.65 11.94 11.55
C ALA A 20 0.12 13.36 11.30
N LYS A 21 -0.12 14.12 12.38
CA LYS A 21 -0.56 15.52 12.30
C LYS A 21 0.53 16.44 11.72
N GLN A 22 1.80 16.25 12.09
CA GLN A 22 2.92 17.00 11.50
C GLN A 22 3.12 16.68 10.01
N ILE A 23 2.68 15.51 9.54
CA ILE A 23 2.68 15.14 8.11
C ILE A 23 1.51 15.81 7.40
N SER A 24 0.28 15.68 7.91
CA SER A 24 -0.92 16.25 7.26
C SER A 24 -0.93 17.78 7.20
N GLU A 25 -0.43 18.46 8.24
CA GLU A 25 -0.15 19.90 8.22
C GLU A 25 0.80 20.33 7.09
N ARG A 26 1.53 19.38 6.49
CA ARG A 26 2.61 19.64 5.53
C ARG A 26 2.36 19.04 4.15
N GLN A 27 1.53 18.01 3.97
CA GLN A 27 1.36 17.27 2.71
C GLN A 27 -0.13 16.99 2.44
N THR A 28 -0.56 17.07 1.17
CA THR A 28 -1.93 16.68 0.80
C THR A 28 -2.04 15.16 0.66
N LEU A 29 -3.25 14.60 0.85
CA LEU A 29 -3.48 13.17 0.62
C LEU A 29 -3.07 12.72 -0.80
N HIS A 30 -3.28 13.56 -1.82
CA HIS A 30 -2.87 13.26 -3.20
C HIS A 30 -1.33 13.27 -3.36
N ASP A 31 -0.62 14.23 -2.78
CA ASP A 31 0.85 14.22 -2.76
C ASP A 31 1.40 12.97 -2.05
N PHE A 32 0.71 12.52 -0.99
CA PHE A 32 1.09 11.35 -0.22
C PHE A 32 0.84 10.05 -0.98
N ASP A 33 -0.33 9.87 -1.60
CA ASP A 33 -0.69 8.65 -2.34
C ASP A 33 0.12 8.49 -3.64
N ASN A 34 0.43 9.58 -4.35
CA ASN A 34 1.39 9.58 -5.47
C ASN A 34 2.78 9.11 -5.01
N GLY A 35 3.24 9.59 -3.84
CA GLY A 35 4.49 9.16 -3.23
C GLY A 35 4.44 7.69 -2.81
N LEU A 36 3.37 7.28 -2.13
CA LEU A 36 3.17 5.91 -1.66
C LEU A 36 3.18 4.92 -2.82
N THR A 37 2.42 5.19 -3.87
CA THR A 37 2.36 4.36 -5.09
C THR A 37 3.75 4.15 -5.68
N ARG A 38 4.58 5.21 -5.79
CA ARG A 38 5.98 5.07 -6.25
C ARG A 38 6.83 4.28 -5.27
N LEU A 39 6.67 4.48 -3.95
CA LEU A 39 7.40 3.73 -2.92
C LEU A 39 7.05 2.23 -2.90
N GLU A 40 5.77 1.88 -3.04
CA GLU A 40 5.29 0.51 -3.17
C GLU A 40 5.80 -0.14 -4.45
N SER A 41 5.73 0.55 -5.59
CA SER A 41 6.26 0.07 -6.87
C SER A 41 7.78 -0.14 -6.85
N LEU A 42 8.49 0.57 -5.98
CA LEU A 42 9.94 0.59 -5.89
C LEU A 42 10.48 -0.43 -4.87
N LEU A 43 9.79 -0.63 -3.73
CA LEU A 43 10.27 -1.44 -2.60
C LEU A 43 9.35 -2.59 -2.18
N GLY A 44 8.11 -2.61 -2.70
CA GLY A 44 7.05 -3.51 -2.27
C GLY A 44 6.31 -3.02 -1.03
N GLU A 45 4.98 -3.20 -1.06
CA GLU A 45 3.96 -2.90 -0.03
C GLU A 45 4.49 -2.98 1.43
N SER A 46 4.99 -4.16 1.84
CA SER A 46 5.43 -4.40 3.23
C SER A 46 6.64 -3.56 3.66
N VAL A 47 7.49 -3.12 2.72
CA VAL A 47 8.68 -2.30 3.02
C VAL A 47 8.29 -0.82 3.00
N ALA A 48 7.48 -0.41 2.02
CA ALA A 48 6.90 0.93 1.98
C ALA A 48 6.15 1.28 3.28
N TYR A 49 5.36 0.34 3.82
CA TYR A 49 4.59 0.60 5.05
C TYR A 49 5.47 0.69 6.30
N GLU A 50 6.58 -0.06 6.37
CA GLU A 50 7.55 0.09 7.45
C GLU A 50 8.28 1.45 7.37
N ILE A 51 8.55 1.95 6.15
CA ILE A 51 9.16 3.26 5.90
C ILE A 51 8.22 4.43 6.25
N ILE A 52 6.93 4.36 5.94
CA ILE A 52 5.94 5.38 6.36
C ILE A 52 5.91 5.46 7.89
N ARG A 53 5.81 4.30 8.54
CA ARG A 53 5.68 4.19 9.98
C ARG A 53 6.93 4.66 10.71
N LEU A 54 8.11 4.13 10.35
CA LEU A 54 9.35 4.29 11.10
C LEU A 54 10.34 5.31 10.51
N GLY A 55 10.21 5.67 9.22
CA GLY A 55 11.08 6.60 8.52
C GLY A 55 10.50 8.01 8.34
N ASP A 56 11.29 8.85 7.67
CA ASP A 56 11.02 10.27 7.39
C ASP A 56 10.26 10.51 6.08
N PHE A 57 10.03 9.46 5.27
CA PHE A 57 9.53 9.56 3.90
C PHE A 57 8.34 10.52 3.73
N ALA A 58 7.34 10.39 4.61
CA ALA A 58 6.12 11.18 4.61
C ALA A 58 6.30 12.65 5.03
N PHE A 59 7.54 13.09 5.32
CA PHE A 59 7.88 14.51 5.49
C PHE A 59 8.54 15.13 4.24
N TYR A 60 8.83 14.35 3.21
CA TYR A 60 9.50 14.84 2.00
C TYR A 60 8.47 15.30 0.96
N ARG A 61 8.72 16.45 0.31
CA ARG A 61 7.88 17.03 -0.75
C ARG A 61 8.72 17.59 -1.89
N ASN A 62 8.10 17.78 -3.05
CA ASN A 62 8.64 18.46 -4.22
C ASN A 62 10.03 17.92 -4.59
N SER A 63 11.04 18.78 -4.77
CA SER A 63 12.41 18.35 -5.07
C SER A 63 12.94 17.34 -4.06
N ARG A 64 12.76 17.54 -2.75
CA ARG A 64 13.28 16.64 -1.71
C ARG A 64 12.64 15.24 -1.75
N LEU A 65 11.40 15.13 -2.23
CA LEU A 65 10.75 13.84 -2.47
C LEU A 65 11.32 13.16 -3.72
N GLN A 66 11.56 13.92 -4.79
CA GLN A 66 12.25 13.40 -5.97
C GLN A 66 13.71 13.00 -5.64
N ASP A 67 14.44 13.80 -4.87
CA ASP A 67 15.80 13.50 -4.40
C ASP A 67 15.82 12.19 -3.60
N TYR A 68 14.86 12.01 -2.68
CA TYR A 68 14.69 10.75 -1.96
C TYR A 68 14.46 9.58 -2.91
N PHE A 69 13.58 9.70 -3.91
CA PHE A 69 13.34 8.61 -4.87
C PHE A 69 14.56 8.33 -5.75
N ASN A 70 15.21 9.37 -6.29
CA ASN A 70 16.45 9.23 -7.06
C ASN A 70 17.52 8.46 -6.26
N LEU A 71 17.62 8.71 -4.95
CA LEU A 71 18.54 8.02 -4.04
C LEU A 71 18.06 6.60 -3.69
N ALA A 72 16.75 6.38 -3.54
CA ALA A 72 16.18 5.06 -3.29
C ALA A 72 16.35 4.12 -4.49
N GLU A 73 16.14 4.64 -5.71
CA GLU A 73 16.38 3.98 -6.99
C GLU A 73 17.87 3.58 -7.11
N GLN A 74 18.79 4.52 -6.89
CA GLN A 74 20.25 4.23 -6.84
C GLN A 74 20.63 3.18 -5.78
N VAL A 75 20.03 3.22 -4.57
CA VAL A 75 20.33 2.21 -3.54
C VAL A 75 19.81 0.84 -3.96
N LEU A 76 18.63 0.78 -4.56
CA LEU A 76 18.02 -0.47 -5.02
C LEU A 76 18.82 -1.16 -6.11
N ASP A 77 19.29 -0.43 -7.12
CA ASP A 77 20.13 -1.01 -8.16
C ASP A 77 21.43 -1.60 -7.59
N ARG A 78 21.95 -1.06 -6.47
CA ARG A 78 23.10 -1.63 -5.74
C ARG A 78 22.79 -2.78 -4.78
N ILE A 79 21.54 -2.99 -4.37
CA ILE A 79 21.15 -4.11 -3.49
C ILE A 79 20.41 -5.24 -4.23
N LYS A 80 20.04 -5.03 -5.49
CA LYS A 80 19.21 -5.91 -6.34
C LYS A 80 19.54 -7.40 -6.18
N ASP A 81 20.81 -7.78 -6.31
CA ASP A 81 21.27 -9.17 -6.22
C ASP A 81 21.34 -9.70 -4.78
N ARG A 82 21.43 -8.81 -3.78
CA ARG A 82 21.51 -9.15 -2.35
C ARG A 82 20.12 -9.37 -1.73
N VAL A 83 19.06 -8.78 -2.31
CA VAL A 83 17.64 -8.96 -1.93
C VAL A 83 17.21 -10.43 -2.03
N HIS A 84 17.91 -11.27 -2.79
CA HIS A 84 17.64 -12.71 -2.91
C HIS A 84 18.30 -13.59 -1.85
N GLN A 85 19.25 -13.08 -1.05
CA GLN A 85 20.02 -13.91 -0.10
C GLN A 85 19.55 -13.83 1.35
N ASP A 86 18.98 -12.69 1.77
CA ASP A 86 18.56 -12.46 3.16
C ASP A 86 17.06 -12.12 3.27
N ASN A 87 16.43 -12.55 4.36
CA ASN A 87 14.96 -12.55 4.52
C ASN A 87 14.34 -11.15 4.80
N GLY A 88 14.42 -10.24 3.82
CA GLY A 88 13.55 -9.08 3.64
C GLY A 88 13.76 -7.87 4.57
N ASN A 89 13.91 -8.07 5.88
CA ASN A 89 13.74 -6.99 6.86
C ASN A 89 14.97 -6.11 7.11
N TRP A 90 16.16 -6.46 6.60
CA TRP A 90 17.36 -5.63 6.82
C TRP A 90 17.40 -4.39 5.92
N HIS A 91 16.71 -4.43 4.77
CA HIS A 91 16.74 -3.37 3.77
C HIS A 91 15.93 -2.12 4.16
N ALA A 92 14.76 -2.28 4.80
CA ALA A 92 13.82 -1.17 5.04
C ALA A 92 14.50 0.05 5.70
N ARG A 93 15.40 -0.20 6.65
CA ARG A 93 16.18 0.81 7.38
C ARG A 93 17.08 1.69 6.50
N LEU A 94 17.54 1.18 5.34
CA LEU A 94 18.30 1.97 4.38
C LEU A 94 17.44 3.10 3.78
N PHE A 95 16.14 2.85 3.64
CA PHE A 95 15.17 3.75 3.01
C PHE A 95 14.43 4.64 4.02
N TYR A 96 14.76 4.59 5.32
CA TYR A 96 14.10 5.43 6.33
C TYR A 96 14.40 6.92 6.16
N SER A 97 15.55 7.30 5.59
CA SER A 97 15.88 8.71 5.38
C SER A 97 16.84 8.93 4.21
N VAL A 98 16.85 10.16 3.66
CA VAL A 98 17.85 10.61 2.68
C VAL A 98 19.29 10.41 3.17
N GLU A 99 19.55 10.57 4.47
CA GLU A 99 20.87 10.31 5.05
C GLU A 99 21.24 8.82 4.98
N SER A 100 20.30 7.93 5.30
CA SER A 100 20.49 6.48 5.29
C SER A 100 20.80 5.96 3.88
N LEU A 101 20.18 6.56 2.86
CA LEU A 101 20.43 6.27 1.45
C LEU A 101 21.83 6.76 1.01
N ASN A 102 22.17 8.03 1.23
CA ASN A 102 23.48 8.58 0.85
C ASN A 102 24.64 7.79 1.48
N LYS A 103 24.54 7.47 2.77
CA LYS A 103 25.53 6.69 3.54
C LYS A 103 25.73 5.26 3.01
N PHE A 104 24.77 4.73 2.25
CA PHE A 104 24.92 3.48 1.50
C PHE A 104 25.60 3.73 0.14
N LEU A 105 25.21 4.79 -0.58
CA LEU A 105 25.76 5.16 -1.89
C LEU A 105 27.23 5.62 -1.86
N GLU A 106 27.72 6.07 -0.71
CA GLU A 106 29.14 6.38 -0.48
C GLU A 106 30.07 5.14 -0.47
N ARG A 107 29.52 3.93 -0.67
CA ARG A 107 30.25 2.64 -0.67
C ARG A 107 30.01 1.87 -1.99
N GLY A 108 30.81 2.15 -3.02
CA GLY A 108 30.61 1.71 -4.42
C GLY A 108 30.84 0.23 -4.76
N GLU A 109 30.51 -0.24 -5.98
CA GLU A 109 29.99 0.52 -7.15
C GLU A 109 28.52 0.23 -7.57
N GLU A 110 28.07 -0.49 -8.61
CA GLU A 110 28.66 -1.43 -9.59
C GLU A 110 27.76 -1.44 -10.90
N GLU A 111 27.82 -2.44 -11.81
CA GLU A 111 27.32 -2.32 -13.22
C GLU A 111 25.89 -2.82 -13.58
N THR A 112 25.05 -1.95 -14.19
CA THR A 112 24.09 -2.09 -15.37
C THR A 112 23.12 -3.31 -15.54
N GLN A 113 21.92 -3.25 -16.20
CA GLN A 113 21.19 -2.22 -16.98
C GLN A 113 19.63 -2.42 -17.01
N GLU A 114 18.91 -1.60 -17.81
CA GLU A 114 17.48 -1.19 -17.76
C GLU A 114 16.37 -2.15 -18.31
N LYS A 115 15.08 -1.94 -17.93
CA LYS A 115 14.00 -1.42 -18.82
C LYS A 115 12.62 -1.11 -18.17
N GLU A 116 11.72 -0.48 -18.94
CA GLU A 116 10.59 0.40 -18.53
C GLU A 116 9.18 -0.26 -18.36
N PRO A 117 8.20 0.43 -17.69
CA PRO A 117 6.82 -0.02 -17.49
C PRO A 117 5.71 0.83 -18.16
N ALA A 118 4.52 0.28 -18.40
CA ALA A 118 3.26 1.04 -18.57
C ALA A 118 1.96 0.22 -18.44
N GLU A 119 0.98 0.74 -17.69
CA GLU A 119 -0.45 0.95 -18.04
C GLU A 119 -1.39 0.84 -16.81
N VAL A 120 -2.42 1.69 -16.77
CA VAL A 120 -3.39 1.78 -15.67
C VAL A 120 -4.66 1.00 -16.01
N GLY A 121 -5.07 0.09 -15.12
CA GLY A 121 -6.36 -0.58 -15.19
C GLY A 121 -6.74 -1.23 -13.86
N PHE A 122 -8.04 -1.46 -13.64
CA PHE A 122 -8.56 -2.13 -12.43
C PHE A 122 -7.99 -3.53 -12.18
N SER A 123 -7.35 -4.14 -13.19
CA SER A 123 -6.54 -5.36 -13.09
C SER A 123 -5.42 -5.31 -12.05
N ARG A 124 -4.93 -4.11 -11.68
CA ARG A 124 -3.92 -3.91 -10.61
C ARG A 124 -4.46 -4.20 -9.20
N TYR A 125 -5.76 -4.00 -8.99
CA TYR A 125 -6.41 -4.27 -7.70
C TYR A 125 -6.78 -5.74 -7.64
N TYR A 126 -6.24 -6.46 -6.66
CA TYR A 126 -6.46 -7.91 -6.57
C TYR A 126 -7.94 -8.23 -6.35
N LEU A 127 -8.67 -7.41 -5.57
CA LEU A 127 -10.10 -7.52 -5.28
C LEU A 127 -10.98 -7.41 -6.55
N PHE A 128 -10.61 -6.53 -7.48
CA PHE A 128 -11.38 -6.26 -8.71
C PHE A 128 -10.86 -7.02 -9.95
N ASN A 129 -9.76 -7.77 -9.83
CA ASN A 129 -9.26 -8.62 -10.91
C ASN A 129 -10.14 -9.86 -11.12
N LYS A 130 -10.94 -9.87 -12.19
CA LYS A 130 -11.93 -10.94 -12.49
C LYS A 130 -11.35 -12.34 -12.69
N ASN A 131 -10.05 -12.46 -12.94
CA ASN A 131 -9.34 -13.72 -13.11
C ASN A 131 -8.76 -14.28 -11.79
N ASN A 132 -8.85 -13.54 -10.68
CA ASN A 132 -8.34 -13.97 -9.39
C ASN A 132 -9.40 -14.73 -8.59
N GLU A 133 -9.31 -16.05 -8.60
CA GLU A 133 -10.26 -16.94 -7.93
C GLU A 133 -10.21 -16.85 -6.39
N ILE A 134 -9.12 -16.35 -5.81
CA ILE A 134 -9.00 -16.17 -4.34
C ILE A 134 -9.68 -14.88 -3.88
N SER A 135 -9.58 -13.79 -4.64
CA SER A 135 -10.12 -12.50 -4.21
C SER A 135 -11.61 -12.29 -4.55
N ARG A 136 -12.08 -12.93 -5.63
CA ARG A 136 -13.48 -12.87 -6.10
C ARG A 136 -14.50 -13.30 -5.03
N PRO A 137 -14.28 -14.34 -4.20
CA PRO A 137 -15.13 -14.65 -3.03
C PRO A 137 -15.22 -13.52 -2.00
N TYR A 138 -14.16 -12.73 -1.82
CA TYR A 138 -14.13 -11.62 -0.87
C TYR A 138 -14.95 -10.43 -1.36
N LEU A 139 -14.77 -10.03 -2.63
CA LEU A 139 -15.62 -9.01 -3.27
C LEU A 139 -17.09 -9.47 -3.29
N GLY A 140 -17.35 -10.76 -3.54
CA GLY A 140 -18.68 -11.37 -3.44
C GLY A 140 -19.29 -11.28 -2.04
N SER A 141 -18.52 -11.57 -0.99
CA SER A 141 -18.96 -11.48 0.41
C SER A 141 -19.33 -10.06 0.80
N LEU A 142 -18.45 -9.08 0.52
CA LEU A 142 -18.72 -7.66 0.76
C LEU A 142 -19.96 -7.16 0.01
N ILE A 143 -20.14 -7.57 -1.25
CA ILE A 143 -21.30 -7.21 -2.08
C ILE A 143 -22.62 -7.81 -1.58
N SER A 144 -22.59 -9.00 -0.97
CA SER A 144 -23.79 -9.79 -0.67
C SER A 144 -24.24 -9.65 0.78
N ASN A 145 -23.29 -9.53 1.71
CA ASN A 145 -23.52 -9.60 3.15
C ASN A 145 -23.12 -8.32 3.89
N GLY A 146 -22.39 -7.40 3.24
CA GLY A 146 -21.78 -6.25 3.90
C GLY A 146 -20.61 -6.59 4.82
N GLU A 147 -20.21 -7.86 4.92
CA GLU A 147 -19.11 -8.31 5.77
C GLU A 147 -18.29 -9.42 5.09
N LEU A 148 -17.00 -9.44 5.41
CA LEU A 148 -16.01 -10.42 5.03
C LEU A 148 -15.21 -10.85 6.27
N PHE A 149 -14.98 -12.15 6.41
CA PHE A 149 -14.03 -12.74 7.35
C PHE A 149 -12.83 -13.31 6.61
N VAL A 150 -11.63 -13.20 7.19
CA VAL A 150 -10.39 -13.74 6.62
C VAL A 150 -9.74 -14.68 7.64
N GLY A 151 -9.33 -15.87 7.20
CA GLY A 151 -8.66 -16.83 8.06
C GLY A 151 -7.31 -16.32 8.57
N THR A 152 -7.00 -16.55 9.86
CA THR A 152 -5.74 -16.11 10.50
C THR A 152 -4.47 -16.51 9.72
N HIS A 153 -4.54 -17.64 9.00
CA HIS A 153 -3.44 -18.24 8.23
C HIS A 153 -3.63 -18.18 6.71
N GLU A 154 -4.70 -17.52 6.23
CA GLU A 154 -5.17 -17.56 4.84
C GLU A 154 -4.14 -17.03 3.83
N HIS A 155 -4.02 -17.70 2.67
CA HIS A 155 -3.03 -17.36 1.65
C HIS A 155 -3.64 -16.41 0.60
N TRP A 156 -2.98 -15.26 0.38
CA TRP A 156 -3.28 -14.37 -0.74
C TRP A 156 -2.29 -14.65 -1.90
N LEU A 157 -2.81 -14.88 -3.10
CA LEU A 157 -1.96 -15.04 -4.31
C LEU A 157 -1.15 -13.77 -4.57
N GLY A 158 0.11 -13.94 -5.01
CA GLY A 158 1.09 -12.85 -5.09
C GLY A 158 2.00 -12.73 -3.86
N SER A 159 1.63 -13.32 -2.71
CA SER A 159 2.48 -13.33 -1.50
C SER A 159 3.39 -14.56 -1.44
N ASN A 160 4.55 -14.49 -2.11
CA ASN A 160 5.56 -15.57 -2.15
C ASN A 160 6.44 -15.69 -0.89
N ARG A 161 6.01 -15.20 0.29
CA ARG A 161 6.80 -15.25 1.53
C ARG A 161 6.15 -16.09 2.65
N PRO A 162 6.93 -16.94 3.36
CA PRO A 162 6.47 -17.69 4.52
C PRO A 162 6.63 -16.87 5.81
N GLY A 163 5.52 -16.37 6.39
CA GLY A 163 5.50 -15.77 7.73
C GLY A 163 4.45 -14.67 7.92
N GLY A 164 3.96 -14.54 9.16
CA GLY A 164 3.05 -13.47 9.59
C GLY A 164 1.56 -13.86 9.70
N PRO A 165 0.77 -13.21 10.58
CA PRO A 165 -0.69 -13.41 10.68
C PRO A 165 -1.40 -12.77 9.47
N ARG A 166 -1.51 -13.53 8.38
CA ARG A 166 -1.88 -13.01 7.05
C ARG A 166 -3.23 -12.30 7.01
N GLY A 167 -4.19 -12.74 7.82
CA GLY A 167 -5.52 -12.13 7.91
C GLY A 167 -5.49 -10.61 8.13
N ARG A 168 -4.62 -10.08 9.00
CA ARG A 168 -4.51 -8.63 9.23
C ARG A 168 -4.09 -7.88 7.95
N ASN A 169 -3.09 -8.39 7.25
CA ASN A 169 -2.54 -7.72 6.07
C ASN A 169 -3.53 -7.76 4.90
N ILE A 170 -4.26 -8.89 4.74
CA ILE A 170 -5.34 -9.01 3.76
C ILE A 170 -6.45 -7.97 4.03
N LEU A 171 -6.87 -7.79 5.28
CA LEU A 171 -7.91 -6.82 5.64
C LEU A 171 -7.47 -5.37 5.37
N ILE A 172 -6.21 -5.02 5.63
CA ILE A 172 -5.63 -3.71 5.30
C ILE A 172 -5.63 -3.51 3.78
N LYS A 173 -5.15 -4.50 3.01
CA LYS A 173 -5.09 -4.44 1.55
C LYS A 173 -6.47 -4.26 0.92
N ILE A 174 -7.47 -5.03 1.38
CA ILE A 174 -8.86 -4.86 0.94
C ILE A 174 -9.38 -3.47 1.33
N GLY A 175 -9.12 -2.99 2.56
CA GLY A 175 -9.51 -1.65 2.99
C GLY A 175 -8.93 -0.52 2.11
N TYR A 176 -7.68 -0.66 1.67
CA TYR A 176 -7.04 0.26 0.72
C TYR A 176 -7.64 0.15 -0.68
N GLU A 177 -7.69 -1.05 -1.27
CA GLU A 177 -8.25 -1.26 -2.62
C GLU A 177 -9.71 -0.81 -2.72
N LEU A 178 -10.50 -0.93 -1.64
CA LEU A 178 -11.84 -0.36 -1.53
C LEU A 178 -11.83 1.17 -1.59
N LYS A 179 -11.02 1.86 -0.77
CA LYS A 179 -10.98 3.33 -0.74
C LYS A 179 -10.55 3.91 -2.09
N VAL A 180 -9.50 3.36 -2.69
CA VAL A 180 -8.98 3.86 -3.98
C VAL A 180 -9.97 3.62 -5.12
N ALA A 181 -10.54 2.42 -5.25
CA ALA A 181 -11.47 2.12 -6.35
C ALA A 181 -12.77 2.96 -6.30
N PHE A 182 -13.21 3.40 -5.10
CA PHE A 182 -14.32 4.33 -4.96
C PHE A 182 -13.94 5.73 -5.46
N SER A 183 -12.78 6.24 -5.04
CA SER A 183 -12.26 7.55 -5.44
C SER A 183 -12.07 7.64 -6.96
N GLU A 184 -11.47 6.62 -7.59
CA GLU A 184 -11.26 6.58 -9.05
C GLU A 184 -12.56 6.51 -9.86
N ALA A 185 -13.64 5.96 -9.29
CA ALA A 185 -14.96 5.96 -9.90
C ALA A 185 -15.80 7.20 -9.58
N GLY A 186 -15.26 8.17 -8.82
CA GLY A 186 -15.97 9.40 -8.45
C GLY A 186 -17.05 9.21 -7.37
N PHE A 187 -16.95 8.17 -6.55
CA PHE A 187 -17.84 7.94 -5.41
C PHE A 187 -17.27 8.50 -4.10
N ASP A 188 -18.13 9.00 -3.21
CA ASP A 188 -17.72 9.31 -1.82
C ASP A 188 -17.12 8.06 -1.14
N ASN A 189 -16.09 8.27 -0.32
CA ASN A 189 -15.33 7.22 0.37
C ASN A 189 -16.19 6.12 1.01
N PRO A 190 -15.80 4.83 0.88
CA PRO A 190 -16.53 3.70 1.42
C PRO A 190 -16.48 3.69 2.95
N LYS A 191 -17.62 3.41 3.62
CA LYS A 191 -17.66 3.31 5.09
C LYS A 191 -17.20 1.94 5.56
N VAL A 192 -15.88 1.77 5.57
CA VAL A 192 -15.19 0.54 5.99
C VAL A 192 -14.99 0.51 7.51
N ARG A 193 -15.17 -0.67 8.13
CA ARG A 193 -14.76 -0.96 9.51
C ARG A 193 -13.99 -2.27 9.55
N ILE A 194 -12.74 -2.24 10.01
CA ILE A 194 -11.90 -3.44 10.17
C ILE A 194 -11.86 -3.85 11.65
N ASN A 195 -12.18 -5.12 11.94
CA ASN A 195 -11.99 -5.72 13.25
C ASN A 195 -10.82 -6.70 13.22
N TYR A 196 -9.63 -6.22 13.58
CA TYR A 196 -8.41 -7.05 13.65
C TYR A 196 -8.52 -8.23 14.63
N GLY A 197 -9.35 -8.12 15.68
CA GLY A 197 -9.56 -9.18 16.68
C GLY A 197 -10.52 -10.30 16.26
N GLN A 198 -11.38 -10.04 15.27
CA GLN A 198 -12.24 -11.05 14.63
C GLN A 198 -11.79 -11.42 13.21
N HIS A 199 -10.70 -10.79 12.73
CA HIS A 199 -10.24 -10.83 11.35
C HIS A 199 -11.35 -10.55 10.32
N SER A 200 -12.22 -9.59 10.60
CA SER A 200 -13.30 -9.19 9.69
C SER A 200 -13.18 -7.74 9.20
N ILE A 201 -13.84 -7.46 8.08
CA ILE A 201 -14.02 -6.14 7.48
C ILE A 201 -15.48 -6.01 7.05
N SER A 202 -16.13 -4.94 7.47
CA SER A 202 -17.55 -4.67 7.20
C SER A 202 -17.74 -3.30 6.53
N VAL A 203 -18.84 -3.18 5.78
CA VAL A 203 -19.19 -2.04 4.93
C VAL A 203 -20.70 -1.76 4.97
N ASP A 204 -21.10 -0.48 4.89
CA ASP A 204 -22.51 -0.10 4.93
C ASP A 204 -23.27 -0.38 3.62
N ASP A 205 -24.61 -0.40 3.67
CA ASP A 205 -25.48 -0.76 2.52
C ASP A 205 -25.24 0.11 1.28
N GLU A 206 -24.81 1.35 1.46
CA GLU A 206 -24.48 2.26 0.36
C GLU A 206 -23.14 1.89 -0.28
N THR A 207 -22.14 1.54 0.53
CA THR A 207 -20.88 0.95 0.07
C THR A 207 -21.14 -0.39 -0.67
N GLN A 208 -22.05 -1.24 -0.18
CA GLN A 208 -22.44 -2.49 -0.86
C GLN A 208 -23.06 -2.25 -2.26
N LYS A 209 -23.92 -1.23 -2.40
CA LYS A 209 -24.49 -0.84 -3.70
C LYS A 209 -23.41 -0.39 -4.68
N ARG A 210 -22.53 0.51 -4.24
CA ARG A 210 -21.43 1.06 -5.06
C ARG A 210 -20.42 -0.03 -5.46
N LEU A 211 -20.15 -0.99 -4.59
CA LEU A 211 -19.31 -2.16 -4.91
C LEU A 211 -19.86 -3.03 -6.04
N ARG A 212 -21.20 -3.14 -6.19
CA ARG A 212 -21.81 -3.85 -7.32
C ARG A 212 -21.49 -3.15 -8.64
N ILE A 213 -21.59 -1.82 -8.65
CA ILE A 213 -21.26 -0.99 -9.82
C ILE A 213 -19.77 -1.14 -10.19
N LEU A 214 -18.86 -1.04 -9.21
CA LEU A 214 -17.41 -1.23 -9.42
C LEU A 214 -17.05 -2.62 -9.94
N ARG A 215 -17.65 -3.68 -9.38
CA ARG A 215 -17.49 -5.04 -9.89
C ARG A 215 -17.92 -5.13 -11.34
N ASP A 216 -19.08 -4.58 -11.67
CA ASP A 216 -19.65 -4.71 -13.01
C ASP A 216 -18.82 -3.92 -14.05
N MET A 217 -18.31 -2.74 -13.70
CA MET A 217 -17.31 -1.99 -14.49
C MET A 217 -16.00 -2.78 -14.70
N ALA A 218 -15.46 -3.42 -13.66
CA ALA A 218 -14.20 -4.16 -13.76
C ALA A 218 -14.34 -5.52 -14.48
N TYR A 219 -15.52 -6.14 -14.42
CA TYR A 219 -15.75 -7.49 -14.93
C TYR A 219 -16.27 -7.47 -16.38
N ASN A 220 -17.11 -6.48 -16.73
CA ASN A 220 -17.69 -6.26 -18.06
C ASN A 220 -17.22 -4.91 -18.67
N PRO A 221 -15.97 -4.81 -19.15
CA PRO A 221 -15.52 -3.71 -19.99
C PRO A 221 -16.13 -3.78 -21.40
#